data_AF-A0A7J9HQU0-F1
#
_entry.id   AF-A0A7J9HQU0-F1
#
_cell.length_a   1.000
_cell.length_b   1.000
_cell.length_c   1.000
_cell.angle_alpha   90.00
_cell.angle_beta   90.00
_cell.angle_gamma   90.00
#
_symmetry.space_group_name_H-M   'P 1'
#
loop_
_entity.id
_entity.type
_entity.pdbx_description
1 polymer ?
#
loop_
_entity_poly.entity_id
_entity_poly.type
_entity_poly.pdbx_seq_one_letter_code
_entity_poly.pdbx_strand_id
1 'polypeptide(L)' 'MAAITSAVIAIAGVILGWIAIEIACKPCLEKGREAIDRSLNPDYDPDDDLQAPLNPNPDPQSHP' A
#
# COMPACT_ATOMS: atom_id res chain seq x y z
N MET A 1 -26.83 -18.29 34.00
CA MET A 1 -27.21 -17.56 32.76
C MET A 1 -26.28 -16.39 32.47
N ALA A 2 -26.13 -15.40 33.38
CA ALA A 2 -25.31 -14.20 33.14
C ALA A 2 -23.83 -14.46 32.78
N ALA A 3 -23.17 -15.41 33.44
CA ALA A 3 -21.76 -15.73 33.20
C ALA A 3 -21.49 -16.28 31.78
N ILE A 4 -22.46 -17.00 31.20
CA ILE A 4 -22.34 -17.56 29.85
C ILE A 4 -22.48 -16.42 28.83
N THR A 5 -23.45 -15.54 29.03
CA THR A 5 -23.64 -14.35 28.18
C THR A 5 -22.40 -13.45 28.18
N SER A 6 -21.81 -13.17 29.34
CA SER A 6 -20.59 -12.36 29.42
C SER A 6 -19.40 -13.03 28.73
N ALA A 7 -19.24 -14.35 28.86
CA ALA A 7 -18.17 -15.08 28.19
C ALA A 7 -18.31 -15.01 26.66
N VAL A 8 -19.52 -15.17 26.12
CA VAL A 8 -19.77 -15.06 24.68
C VAL A 8 -19.46 -13.66 24.16
N ILE A 9 -19.89 -12.61 24.87
CA ILE A 9 -19.61 -11.22 24.48
C ILE A 9 -18.10 -10.95 24.49
N ALA A 10 -17.38 -11.42 25.51
CA ALA A 10 -15.93 -11.25 25.59
C ALA A 10 -15.20 -11.92 24.42
N ILE A 11 -15.55 -13.17 24.10
CA ILE A 11 -14.96 -13.90 22.96
C ILE A 11 -15.28 -13.19 21.64
N ALA A 12 -16.52 -12.77 21.43
CA ALA A 12 -16.91 -12.02 20.24
C ALA A 12 -16.12 -10.71 20.11
N GLY A 13 -15.94 -9.98 21.22
CA GLY A 13 -15.13 -8.75 21.25
C GLY A 13 -13.66 -8.99 20.90
N VAL A 14 -13.05 -10.05 21.41
CA VAL A 14 -11.66 -10.42 21.09
C VAL A 14 -11.51 -10.76 19.61
N ILE A 15 -12.40 -11.59 19.06
CA ILE A 15 -12.36 -11.98 17.63
C ILE A 15 -12.56 -10.74 16.74
N LEU A 16 -13.57 -9.91 17.04
CA LEU A 16 -13.83 -8.71 16.26
C LEU A 16 -12.70 -7.68 16.36
N GLY A 17 -12.12 -7.50 17.55
CA GLY A 17 -10.94 -6.65 17.75
C GLY A 17 -9.74 -7.14 16.94
N TRP A 18 -9.49 -8.45 16.93
CA TRP A 18 -8.42 -9.06 16.14
C TRP A 18 -8.63 -8.86 14.63
N ILE A 19 -9.83 -9.15 14.12
CA ILE A 19 -10.18 -8.94 12.71
C ILE A 19 -10.03 -7.45 12.32
N ALA A 20 -10.49 -6.54 13.18
CA ALA A 20 -10.36 -5.11 12.94
C ALA A 20 -8.88 -4.66 12.85
N ILE A 21 -8.02 -5.18 13.74
CA ILE A 21 -6.58 -4.96 13.69
C ILE A 21 -6.00 -5.51 12.39
N GLU A 22 -6.38 -6.71 11.94
CA GLU A 22 -5.91 -7.25 10.68
C GLU A 22 -6.31 -6.41 9.46
N ILE A 23 -7.56 -5.94 9.39
CA ILE A 23 -8.05 -5.12 8.27
C ILE A 23 -7.37 -3.75 8.25
N ALA A 24 -7.10 -3.16 9.42
CA ALA A 24 -6.39 -1.88 9.51
C ALA A 24 -4.89 -2.04 9.24
N CYS A 25 -4.27 -3.11 9.72
CA CYS A 25 -2.82 -3.31 9.66
C CYS A 25 -2.34 -3.99 8.37
N LYS A 26 -3.11 -4.88 7.72
CA LYS A 26 -2.72 -5.52 6.43
C LYS A 26 -2.35 -4.52 5.34
N PRO A 27 -3.21 -3.55 4.97
CA PRO A 27 -2.89 -2.63 3.88
C PRO A 27 -1.68 -1.74 4.21
N CYS A 28 -1.44 -1.45 5.49
CA CYS A 28 -0.29 -0.67 5.95
C CYS A 28 1.01 -1.50 5.94
N LEU A 29 0.95 -2.76 6.37
CA LEU A 29 2.10 -3.68 6.40
C LEU A 29 2.51 -4.13 4.99
N GLU A 30 1.54 -4.35 4.10
CA GLU A 30 1.81 -4.68 2.70
C GLU A 30 2.50 -3.52 1.99
N LYS A 31 1.98 -2.29 2.11
CA LYS A 31 2.65 -1.10 1.58
C LYS A 31 4.02 -0.85 2.22
N GLY A 32 4.16 -1.09 3.52
CA GLY A 32 5.45 -0.99 4.20
C GLY A 32 6.45 -2.01 3.65
N ARG A 33 6.04 -3.25 3.43
CA ARG A 33 6.88 -4.29 2.86
C ARG A 33 7.27 -4.00 1.41
N GLU A 34 6.33 -3.53 0.60
CA GLU A 34 6.56 -3.14 -0.79
C GLU A 34 7.56 -1.96 -0.88
N ALA A 35 7.42 -0.95 -0.01
CA ALA A 35 8.38 0.15 0.06
C ALA A 35 9.78 -0.31 0.46
N ILE A 36 9.89 -1.26 1.41
CA ILE A 36 11.18 -1.86 1.80
C ILE A 36 11.79 -2.64 0.64
N ASP A 37 11.00 -3.46 -0.05
CA ASP A 37 11.46 -4.28 -1.18
C ASP A 37 11.97 -3.41 -2.33
N ARG A 38 11.22 -2.35 -2.68
CA ARG A 38 11.64 -1.32 -3.64
C ARG A 38 12.93 -0.63 -3.24
N SER A 39 13.10 -0.30 -1.95
CA SER A 39 14.32 0.34 -1.44
C SER A 39 15.54 -0.58 -1.42
N LEU A 40 15.35 -1.89 -1.38
CA LEU A 40 16.43 -2.89 -1.33
C LEU A 40 16.75 -3.50 -2.69
N ASN A 41 15.92 -3.26 -3.71
CA ASN A 41 16.17 -3.69 -5.07
C ASN A 41 17.18 -2.74 -5.75
N PRO A 42 18.40 -3.21 -6.10
CA PRO A 42 19.43 -2.37 -6.71
C PRO A 42 19.13 -1.97 -8.15
N ASP A 43 18.25 -2.72 -8.83
CA ASP A 43 17.81 -2.45 -10.20
C ASP A 43 16.55 -1.56 -10.25
N TYR A 44 16.09 -1.08 -9.09
CA TYR A 44 14.91 -0.25 -9.00
C TYR A 44 15.25 1.22 -9.30
N ASP A 45 14.86 1.71 -10.48
CA ASP A 45 15.02 3.12 -10.89
C ASP A 45 13.72 3.91 -10.66
N PRO A 46 13.72 4.99 -9.84
CA PRO A 46 12.56 5.88 -9.67
C PRO A 46 12.07 6.54 -10.97
N ASP A 47 12.88 6.54 -12.02
CA ASP A 47 12.59 7.21 -13.28
C ASP A 47 11.78 6.32 -14.25
N ASP A 48 11.77 5.00 -14.06
CA ASP A 48 11.05 4.03 -14.93
C ASP A 48 9.52 4.14 -14.81
N ASP A 49 9.00 4.51 -13.63
CA ASP A 49 7.56 4.71 -13.38
C ASP A 49 7.07 6.07 -13.94
N LEU A 50 8.00 7.00 -14.15
CA LEU A 50 7.73 8.30 -14.73
C LEU A 50 7.97 8.23 -16.23
N GLN A 51 6.98 7.75 -17.00
CA GLN A 51 6.88 8.15 -18.41
C GLN A 51 6.57 9.64 -18.48
N ALA A 52 7.59 10.46 -18.21
CA ALA A 52 7.58 11.87 -18.52
C ALA A 52 7.30 12.00 -20.02
N PRO A 53 6.26 12.72 -20.44
CA PRO A 53 6.05 13.00 -21.86
C PRO A 53 7.32 13.70 -22.38
N LEU A 54 8.13 12.98 -23.14
CA LEU A 54 9.27 13.54 -23.84
C LEU A 54 8.71 14.47 -24.93
N ASN A 55 8.51 15.74 -24.56
CA ASN A 55 8.25 16.91 -25.38
C ASN A 55 7.66 16.67 -26.79
N PRO A 56 6.38 16.99 -27.05
CA PRO A 56 5.80 16.88 -28.38
C PRO A 56 6.08 18.16 -29.19
N ASN A 57 7.31 18.42 -29.63
CA ASN A 57 7.52 19.30 -30.78
C ASN A 57 8.93 19.21 -31.39
N PRO A 58 9.08 18.70 -32.62
CA PRO A 58 10.11 19.17 -33.52
C PRO A 58 9.54 20.31 -34.36
N ASP A 59 9.89 21.56 -34.03
CA ASP A 59 9.62 22.71 -34.90
C ASP A 59 10.16 22.42 -36.32
N PRO A 60 9.32 22.40 -37.36
CA PRO A 60 9.81 22.26 -38.72
C PRO A 60 10.37 23.61 -39.19
N GLN A 61 11.67 23.62 -39.50
CA GLN A 61 12.27 24.53 -40.48
C GLN A 61 12.40 26.01 -40.05
N SER A 62 13.34 26.28 -39.14
CA SER A 62 14.08 27.55 -39.13
C SER A 62 15.47 27.33 -39.74
N HIS A 63 15.60 27.50 -41.05
CA HIS A 63 16.87 27.88 -41.68
C HIS A 63 16.59 28.61 -43.01
N PRO A 64 17.30 29.72 -43.30
CA PRO A 64 16.95 30.75 -44.28
C PRO A 64 17.08 30.34 -45.74
#